data_AF-A0A926BSF6-F1
#
_entry.id   AF-A0A926BSF6-F1
#
_cell.length_a   1.000
_cell.length_b   1.000
_cell.length_c   1.000
_cell.angle_alpha   90.00
_cell.angle_beta   90.00
_cell.angle_gamma   90.00
#
_symmetry.space_group_name_H-M   'P 1'
#
loop_
_entity.id
_entity.type
_entity.pdbx_description
1 polymer ?
#
loop_
_entity_poly.entity_id
_entity_poly.type
_entity_poly.pdbx_seq_one_letter_code
_entity_poly.pdbx_strand_id
1 'polypeptide(L)'
;MSDRATILAVHPVIPVRDVKASMDFYAKLGFEVSFVDTSSPTLMYVGIERDGVEIHLQWQADDHFRGEGNGNSYRFFVDNVDALYHKFAAQSVLSDRGKLRDTPWLTREFALFDLDGNVLTFYRDL
;
A
#
# COMPACT_ATOMS: atom_id res chain seq x y z
N MET A 1 -30.67 15.60 -20.81
CA MET A 1 -29.23 15.67 -20.56
C MET A 1 -28.89 14.45 -19.72
N SER A 2 -27.99 13.60 -20.20
CA SER A 2 -27.73 12.28 -19.60
C SER A 2 -27.12 12.44 -18.21
N ASP A 3 -27.74 11.84 -17.19
CA ASP A 3 -27.18 11.64 -15.85
C ASP A 3 -25.97 10.69 -15.93
N ARG A 4 -24.86 11.20 -16.47
CA ARG A 4 -23.63 10.40 -16.60
C ARG A 4 -22.81 10.52 -15.32
N ALA A 5 -22.75 9.44 -14.54
CA ALA A 5 -21.81 9.30 -13.43
C ALA A 5 -20.38 9.11 -13.95
N THR A 6 -19.41 9.70 -13.23
CA THR A 6 -17.97 9.56 -13.50
C THR A 6 -17.30 8.94 -12.28
N ILE A 7 -16.48 7.91 -12.48
CA ILE A 7 -15.62 7.36 -11.43
C ILE A 7 -14.42 8.30 -11.29
N LEU A 8 -14.23 8.86 -10.11
CA LEU A 8 -13.16 9.84 -9.86
C LEU A 8 -11.89 9.20 -9.31
N ALA A 9 -12.04 8.12 -8.53
CA ALA A 9 -10.93 7.45 -7.87
C ALA A 9 -11.26 5.99 -7.55
N VAL A 10 -10.22 5.23 -7.20
CA VAL A 10 -10.30 3.91 -6.57
C VAL A 10 -9.40 3.96 -5.34
N HIS A 11 -9.94 3.62 -4.16
CA HIS A 11 -9.18 3.54 -2.92
C HIS A 11 -9.13 2.07 -2.50
N PRO A 12 -8.01 1.36 -2.75
CA PRO A 12 -7.88 -0.03 -2.36
C PRO A 12 -7.99 -0.19 -0.84
N VAL A 13 -8.67 -1.25 -0.42
CA VAL A 13 -8.71 -1.67 0.99
C VAL A 13 -7.66 -2.77 1.17
N ILE A 14 -6.67 -2.51 2.01
CA ILE A 14 -5.59 -3.43 2.34
C ILE A 14 -5.99 -4.21 3.59
N PRO A 15 -6.10 -5.55 3.50
CA PRO A 15 -6.44 -6.36 4.65
C PRO A 15 -5.23 -6.48 5.57
N VAL A 16 -5.46 -6.22 6.87
CA VAL A 16 -4.41 -6.24 7.89
C VAL A 16 -4.87 -7.00 9.14
N ARG A 17 -3.94 -7.56 9.92
CA ARG A 17 -4.26 -8.27 11.17
C ARG A 17 -4.38 -7.34 12.36
N ASP A 18 -3.65 -6.23 12.35
CA ASP A 18 -3.64 -5.20 13.38
C ASP A 18 -3.57 -3.82 12.71
N VAL A 19 -4.69 -3.10 12.73
CA VAL A 19 -4.79 -1.79 12.07
C VAL A 19 -3.80 -0.79 12.63
N LYS A 20 -3.55 -0.81 13.95
CA LYS A 20 -2.64 0.13 14.59
C LYS A 20 -1.18 -0.18 14.23
N ALA A 21 -0.77 -1.44 14.30
CA ALA A 21 0.58 -1.85 13.91
C ALA A 21 0.84 -1.55 12.42
N SER A 22 -0.16 -1.75 11.57
CA SER A 22 -0.07 -1.40 10.15
C SER A 22 0.02 0.11 9.96
N MET A 23 -0.75 0.94 10.67
CA MET A 23 -0.57 2.40 10.63
C MET A 23 0.88 2.82 10.95
N ASP A 24 1.49 2.25 11.98
CA ASP A 24 2.87 2.53 12.35
C ASP A 24 3.87 2.10 11.26
N PHE A 25 3.58 1.02 10.54
CA PHE A 25 4.37 0.59 9.38
C PHE A 25 4.23 1.56 8.20
N TYR A 26 2.99 1.89 7.80
CA TYR A 26 2.72 2.79 6.68
C TYR A 26 3.18 4.23 6.95
N ALA A 27 3.22 4.66 8.22
CA ALA A 27 3.83 5.94 8.62
C ALA A 27 5.33 6.02 8.29
N LYS A 28 6.07 4.90 8.37
CA LYS A 28 7.48 4.86 7.93
C LYS A 28 7.58 5.12 6.43
N LEU A 29 6.60 4.63 5.67
CA LEU A 29 6.48 4.88 4.23
C LEU A 29 5.98 6.30 3.92
N GLY A 30 5.70 7.13 4.93
CA GLY A 30 5.27 8.52 4.78
C GLY A 30 3.77 8.70 4.56
N PHE A 31 2.94 7.68 4.85
CA PHE A 31 1.49 7.85 4.89
C PHE A 31 1.06 8.48 6.22
N GLU A 32 0.03 9.32 6.14
CA GLU A 32 -0.60 9.97 7.28
C GLU A 32 -2.07 9.54 7.36
N VAL A 33 -2.66 9.61 8.55
CA VAL A 33 -4.08 9.28 8.75
C VAL A 33 -4.94 10.36 8.11
N SER A 34 -5.79 9.97 7.15
CA SER A 34 -6.79 10.87 6.55
C SER A 34 -8.11 10.84 7.32
N PHE A 35 -8.56 9.66 7.75
CA PHE A 35 -9.72 9.50 8.65
C PHE A 35 -9.63 8.21 9.46
N VAL A 36 -10.36 8.15 10.58
CA VAL A 36 -10.51 6.96 11.41
C VAL A 36 -12.00 6.61 11.51
N ASP A 37 -12.36 5.35 11.30
CA ASP A 37 -13.71 4.88 11.62
C ASP A 37 -13.87 4.73 13.14
N THR A 38 -14.83 5.48 13.68
CA THR A 38 -15.14 5.54 15.13
C THR A 38 -16.46 4.85 15.47
N SER A 39 -17.07 4.13 14.52
CA SER A 39 -18.33 3.39 14.73
C SER A 39 -18.20 2.17 15.65
N SER A 40 -16.96 1.73 15.91
CA SER A 40 -16.60 0.59 16.77
C SER A 40 -15.64 1.04 17.88
N PRO A 41 -15.73 0.46 19.10
CA PRO A 41 -14.74 0.71 20.16
C PRO A 41 -13.35 0.16 19.82
N THR A 42 -13.28 -0.79 18.88
CA THR A 42 -12.03 -1.34 18.33
C THR A 42 -11.76 -0.70 16.98
N LEU A 43 -10.52 -0.24 16.77
CA LEU A 43 -10.06 0.27 15.49
C LEU A 43 -10.02 -0.85 14.44
N MET A 44 -11.00 -0.86 13.54
CA MET A 44 -11.14 -1.87 12.48
C MET A 44 -10.91 -1.31 11.08
N TYR A 45 -10.93 0.01 10.91
CA TYR A 45 -10.85 0.65 9.61
C TYR A 45 -10.28 2.07 9.70
N VAL A 46 -9.36 2.39 8.79
CA VAL A 46 -8.70 3.70 8.72
C VAL A 46 -8.38 4.03 7.27
N GLY A 47 -8.57 5.29 6.89
CA GLY A 47 -8.02 5.85 5.66
C GLY A 47 -6.65 6.46 5.94
N ILE A 48 -5.69 6.18 5.06
CA ILE A 48 -4.37 6.80 5.10
C ILE A 48 -4.03 7.36 3.72
N GLU A 49 -3.29 8.47 3.69
CA GLU A 49 -2.95 9.17 2.47
C GLU A 49 -1.48 9.55 2.46
N ARG A 50 -0.89 9.53 1.25
CA ARG A 50 0.40 10.13 0.98
C ARG A 50 0.39 10.76 -0.41
N ASP A 51 0.86 12.00 -0.53
CA ASP A 51 1.07 12.68 -1.82
C ASP A 51 -0.20 12.69 -2.71
N GLY A 52 -1.40 12.77 -2.11
CA GLY A 52 -2.69 12.69 -2.81
C GLY A 52 -3.14 11.28 -3.23
N VAL A 53 -2.44 10.24 -2.78
CA VAL A 53 -2.78 8.82 -3.00
C VAL A 53 -3.36 8.23 -1.71
N GLU A 54 -4.63 7.86 -1.76
CA GLU A 54 -5.38 7.31 -0.63
C GLU A 54 -5.50 5.78 -0.71
N ILE A 55 -5.24 5.12 0.41
CA ILE A 55 -5.48 3.68 0.61
C ILE A 55 -6.15 3.49 1.98
N HIS A 56 -6.92 2.44 2.13
CA HIS A 56 -7.54 2.11 3.41
C HIS A 56 -6.90 0.86 4.00
N LEU A 57 -6.84 0.79 5.33
CA LEU A 57 -6.45 -0.42 6.05
C LEU A 57 -7.68 -0.95 6.77
N GLN A 58 -7.95 -2.25 6.63
CA GLN A 58 -9.09 -2.90 7.27
C GLN A 58 -8.66 -4.17 7.99
N TRP A 59 -9.11 -4.32 9.23
CA TRP A 59 -8.93 -5.56 9.97
C TRP A 59 -9.58 -6.74 9.23
N GLN A 60 -8.85 -7.85 9.12
CA GLN A 60 -9.38 -9.14 8.64
C GLN A 60 -8.99 -10.26 9.60
N ALA A 61 -9.86 -11.25 9.71
CA ALA A 61 -9.60 -12.46 10.49
C ALA A 61 -8.53 -13.35 9.82
N ASP A 62 -7.93 -14.24 10.62
CA ASP A 62 -6.81 -15.08 10.20
C ASP A 62 -7.06 -15.91 8.94
N ASP A 63 -8.29 -16.38 8.76
CA ASP A 63 -8.74 -17.18 7.64
C ASP A 63 -8.62 -16.45 6.30
N HIS A 64 -8.75 -15.12 6.30
CA HIS A 64 -8.53 -14.28 5.11
C HIS A 64 -7.14 -14.48 4.50
N PHE A 65 -6.14 -14.73 5.34
CA PHE A 65 -4.74 -14.87 4.93
C PHE A 65 -4.33 -16.34 4.70
N ARG A 66 -5.25 -17.30 4.88
CA ARG A 66 -4.98 -18.73 4.69
C ARG A 66 -5.26 -19.12 3.24
N GLY A 67 -4.27 -18.92 2.38
CA GLY A 67 -4.30 -19.35 0.97
C GLY A 67 -2.89 -19.50 0.38
N GLU A 68 -2.77 -20.35 -0.63
CA GLU A 68 -1.54 -20.42 -1.44
C GLU A 68 -1.55 -19.26 -2.44
N GLY A 69 -0.70 -18.26 -2.21
CA GLY A 69 -0.59 -17.10 -3.09
C GLY A 69 0.41 -16.07 -2.57
N ASN A 70 0.89 -15.21 -3.48
CA ASN A 70 1.48 -13.94 -3.06
C ASN A 70 0.35 -13.09 -2.45
N GLY A 71 0.61 -12.35 -1.37
CA GLY A 71 -0.39 -11.47 -0.75
C GLY A 71 -0.95 -10.44 -1.75
N ASN A 72 -1.99 -9.70 -1.34
CA ASN A 72 -2.63 -8.74 -2.24
C ASN A 72 -1.62 -7.74 -2.78
N SER A 73 -1.69 -7.44 -4.08
CA SER A 73 -0.70 -6.62 -4.78
C SER A 73 -1.27 -5.26 -5.14
N TYR A 74 -0.55 -4.22 -4.76
CA TYR A 74 -0.90 -2.82 -4.98
C TYR A 74 0.27 -2.14 -5.69
N ARG A 75 -0.02 -1.45 -6.79
CA ARG A 75 1.00 -0.75 -7.60
C ARG A 75 0.81 0.76 -7.49
N PHE A 76 1.88 1.45 -7.14
CA PHE A 76 1.95 2.89 -6.95
C PHE A 76 2.79 3.48 -8.09
N PHE A 77 2.15 4.29 -8.92
CA PHE A 77 2.85 5.08 -9.92
C PHE A 77 3.50 6.29 -9.25
N VAL A 78 4.82 6.40 -9.33
CA VAL A 78 5.59 7.43 -8.63
C VAL A 78 6.32 8.32 -9.63
N ASP A 79 6.89 9.42 -9.19
CA ASP A 79 7.70 10.31 -10.02
C ASP A 79 9.17 9.85 -10.12
N ASN A 80 9.74 9.38 -9.01
CA ASN A 80 11.14 8.97 -8.91
C ASN A 80 11.31 7.68 -8.08
N VAL A 81 11.46 6.56 -8.78
CA VAL A 81 11.54 5.22 -8.19
C VAL A 81 12.83 5.02 -7.39
N ASP A 82 13.97 5.45 -7.94
CA ASP A 82 15.30 5.31 -7.30
C ASP A 82 15.38 6.10 -5.98
N ALA A 83 14.86 7.33 -5.95
CA ALA A 83 14.83 8.13 -4.74
C ALA A 83 13.99 7.48 -3.63
N LEU A 84 12.81 6.97 -3.97
CA LEU A 84 11.94 6.22 -3.06
C LEU A 84 12.62 4.94 -2.55
N TYR A 85 13.26 4.19 -3.44
CA TYR A 85 14.00 2.99 -3.10
C TYR A 85 15.09 3.28 -2.05
N HIS A 86 15.92 4.31 -2.29
CA HIS A 86 16.98 4.68 -1.34
C HIS A 86 16.43 5.16 0.01
N LYS A 87 15.33 5.93 0.01
CA LYS A 87 14.65 6.36 1.24
C LYS A 87 14.18 5.14 2.06
N PHE A 88 13.53 4.17 1.42
CA PHE A 88 13.02 2.99 2.10
C PHE A 88 14.12 2.01 2.52
N ALA A 89 15.22 1.90 1.75
CA ALA A 89 16.39 1.15 2.14
C ALA A 89 16.98 1.69 3.47
N ALA A 90 17.08 3.02 3.60
CA ALA A 90 17.59 3.67 4.81
C ALA A 90 16.69 3.45 6.05
N GLN A 91 15.41 3.14 5.84
CA GLN A 91 14.44 2.82 6.91
C GLN A 91 14.35 1.33 7.23
N SER A 92 15.14 0.48 6.56
CA SER A 92 15.15 -0.98 6.74
C SER A 92 13.79 -1.66 6.56
N VAL A 93 12.95 -1.12 5.66
CA VAL A 93 11.63 -1.69 5.32
C VAL A 93 11.65 -2.57 4.05
N LEU A 94 12.79 -2.60 3.34
CA LEU A 94 12.95 -3.42 2.14
C LEU A 94 13.37 -4.84 2.49
N SER A 95 12.91 -5.81 1.70
CA SER A 95 13.35 -7.21 1.75
C SER A 95 14.15 -7.59 0.50
N ASP A 96 14.88 -8.70 0.57
CA ASP A 96 15.67 -9.21 -0.55
C ASP A 96 14.85 -9.58 -1.79
N ARG A 97 13.53 -9.74 -1.63
CA ARG A 97 12.61 -10.19 -2.67
C ARG A 97 12.17 -9.08 -3.64
N GLY A 98 12.39 -7.82 -3.29
CA GLY A 98 11.84 -6.66 -4.00
C GLY A 98 12.90 -5.68 -4.50
N LYS A 99 13.94 -6.17 -5.17
CA LYS A 99 15.04 -5.34 -5.66
C LYS A 99 14.60 -4.38 -6.77
N LEU A 100 15.19 -3.20 -6.77
CA LEU A 100 15.05 -2.22 -7.83
C LEU A 100 15.57 -2.79 -9.15
N ARG A 101 14.73 -2.77 -10.18
CA ARG A 101 15.01 -3.37 -11.48
C ARG A 101 14.20 -2.71 -12.59
N ASP A 102 14.69 -2.90 -13.81
CA ASP A 102 13.93 -2.63 -15.02
C ASP A 102 13.18 -3.92 -15.42
N THR A 103 12.01 -3.78 -16.03
CA THR A 103 11.14 -4.91 -16.40
C THR A 103 11.01 -5.07 -17.92
N PRO A 104 10.61 -6.26 -18.42
CA PRO A 104 10.30 -6.46 -19.84
C PRO A 104 9.14 -5.62 -20.37
N TRP A 105 8.31 -5.06 -19.49
CA TRP A 105 7.17 -4.19 -19.82
C TRP A 105 7.49 -2.69 -19.63
N LEU A 106 8.77 -2.32 -19.76
CA LEU A 106 9.26 -0.94 -19.82
C LEU A 106 8.96 -0.11 -18.57
N THR A 107 9.08 -0.71 -17.38
CA THR A 107 9.02 0.04 -16.11
C THR A 107 10.28 -0.14 -15.30
N ARG A 108 10.68 0.91 -14.58
CA ARG A 108 11.57 0.80 -13.42
C ARG A 108 10.73 0.61 -12.17
N GLU A 109 10.97 -0.46 -11.41
CA GLU A 109 10.16 -0.76 -10.23
C GLU A 109 10.94 -1.49 -9.13
N PHE A 110 10.42 -1.40 -7.91
CA PHE A 110 10.79 -2.24 -6.77
C PHE A 110 9.55 -2.58 -5.95
N ALA A 111 9.64 -3.60 -5.10
CA ALA A 111 8.54 -3.98 -4.23
C ALA A 111 8.99 -4.07 -2.76
N LEU A 112 8.05 -3.91 -1.85
CA LEU A 112 8.22 -4.25 -0.45
C LEU A 112 6.96 -4.96 0.06
N PHE A 113 7.09 -5.59 1.23
CA PHE A 113 6.01 -6.34 1.86
C PHE A 113 5.65 -5.64 3.16
N ASP A 114 4.35 -5.47 3.42
CA ASP A 114 3.89 -5.01 4.73
C ASP A 114 3.93 -6.14 5.78
N LEU A 115 3.42 -5.86 6.98
CA LEU A 115 3.41 -6.80 8.11
C LEU A 115 2.59 -8.07 7.83
N ASP A 116 1.63 -7.99 6.92
CA ASP A 116 0.66 -9.05 6.61
C ASP A 116 0.92 -9.71 5.24
N GLY A 117 2.04 -9.35 4.60
CA GLY A 117 2.50 -9.94 3.34
C GLY A 117 1.85 -9.33 2.09
N ASN A 118 1.13 -8.21 2.22
CA ASN A 118 0.67 -7.44 1.06
C ASN A 118 1.88 -6.86 0.31
N VAL A 119 1.81 -6.88 -1.02
CA VAL A 119 2.90 -6.45 -1.91
C VAL A 119 2.65 -5.00 -2.35
N LEU A 120 3.55 -4.09 -1.99
CA LEU A 120 3.53 -2.70 -2.42
C LEU A 120 4.62 -2.50 -3.47
N THR A 121 4.22 -2.34 -4.74
CA THR A 121 5.12 -2.11 -5.87
C THR A 121 5.15 -0.64 -6.25
N PHE A 122 6.31 -0.01 -6.23
CA PHE A 122 6.49 1.37 -6.67
C PHE A 122 7.16 1.38 -8.04
N TYR A 123 6.57 2.08 -9.01
CA TYR A 123 7.03 2.02 -10.40
C TYR A 123 6.89 3.33 -11.17
N ARG A 124 7.67 3.45 -12.25
CA ARG A 124 7.58 4.47 -13.31
C ARG A 124 7.86 3.80 -14.64
N ASP A 125 7.31 4.33 -15.72
CA ASP A 125 7.74 4.01 -17.08
C ASP A 125 9.23 4.39 -17.28
N LEU A 126 9.96 3.61 -18.07
CA LEU A 126 11.35 3.89 -18.47
C LEU A 126 11.45 5.05 -19.48
#